data_AF-A0A959KZQ8-F1
#
_entry.id   AF-A0A959KZQ8-F1
#
_cell.length_a   1.000
_cell.length_b   1.000
_cell.length_c   1.000
_cell.angle_alpha   90.00
_cell.angle_beta   90.00
_cell.angle_gamma   90.00
#
_symmetry.space_group_name_H-M   'P 1'
#
loop_
_entity.id
_entity.type
_entity.pdbx_description
1 polymer ?
#
loop_
_entity_poly.entity_id
_entity_poly.type
_entity_poly.pdbx_seq_one_letter_code
_entity_poly.pdbx_strand_id
1 'polypeptide(L)'
;MRTNPFPNDPDRSQIWTMLVERDIHAFCAADWSMVANDFIEEGFMGMDGGKIANPDQWKISYGSLALYRDEWLRQAEIFTKATWVEDPVETFFQLTDLTQIEINGDCALAHKKFDGYLTAPNGEKVILNWQTLYQCRKQKDTWKISGFIGYLPYPLGDQKMNLKKRVPAGAKQHATAGPYSPVLEIEANKLVVISGQAALDMHGTVVGSTIEEQTEVTLENCKKQLAMAGCDFADVFKVNVYLKDLADWPRFNEVYARFFPEPRPVRTAVQTPLLMTFLVEIECWAVK
;
A
#
# COMPACT_ATOMS: atom_id res chain seq x y z
N MET A 1 25.13 -1.90 -11.86
CA MET A 1 24.05 -1.30 -12.68
C MET A 1 22.91 -2.30 -12.84
N ARG A 2 21.67 -1.86 -12.63
CA ARG A 2 20.47 -2.65 -12.95
C ARG A 2 20.40 -2.78 -14.48
N THR A 3 20.36 -4.01 -14.98
CA THR A 3 20.28 -4.26 -16.43
C THR A 3 18.88 -3.98 -16.95
N ASN A 4 18.78 -3.54 -18.21
CA ASN A 4 17.50 -3.35 -18.89
C ASN A 4 16.70 -4.67 -18.83
N PRO A 5 15.49 -4.69 -18.23
CA PRO A 5 14.72 -5.91 -18.01
C PRO A 5 14.01 -6.43 -19.28
N PHE A 6 14.16 -5.74 -20.42
CA PHE A 6 13.48 -6.04 -21.67
C PHE A 6 14.44 -6.46 -22.81
N PRO A 7 15.33 -7.45 -22.62
CA PRO A 7 16.34 -7.79 -23.62
C PRO A 7 15.77 -8.30 -24.95
N ASN A 8 14.52 -8.81 -24.94
CA ASN A 8 13.85 -9.40 -26.09
C ASN A 8 12.62 -8.58 -26.57
N ASP A 9 12.45 -7.36 -26.05
CA ASP A 9 11.35 -6.46 -26.43
C ASP A 9 11.94 -5.09 -26.80
N PRO A 10 12.14 -4.82 -28.09
CA PRO A 10 12.85 -3.62 -28.53
C PRO A 10 12.13 -2.32 -28.17
N ASP A 11 10.79 -2.34 -28.14
CA ASP A 11 10.00 -1.16 -27.82
C ASP A 11 10.09 -0.82 -26.32
N ARG A 12 9.87 -1.81 -25.45
CA ARG A 12 10.03 -1.61 -24.00
C ARG A 12 11.47 -1.32 -23.61
N SER A 13 12.42 -1.94 -24.32
CA SER A 13 13.84 -1.68 -24.14
C SER A 13 14.20 -0.23 -24.45
N GLN A 14 13.71 0.31 -25.58
CA GLN A 14 13.94 1.71 -25.96
C GLN A 14 13.32 2.67 -24.94
N ILE A 15 12.08 2.41 -24.49
CA ILE A 15 11.41 3.21 -23.45
C ILE A 15 12.20 3.16 -22.14
N TRP A 16 12.71 2.00 -21.74
CA TRP A 16 13.51 1.85 -20.53
C TRP A 16 14.83 2.62 -20.61
N THR A 17 15.56 2.48 -21.72
CA THR A 17 16.82 3.22 -21.91
C THR A 17 16.58 4.74 -21.95
N MET A 18 15.46 5.19 -22.51
CA MET A 18 15.05 6.59 -22.46
C MET A 18 14.77 7.07 -21.03
N LEU A 19 13.86 6.39 -20.33
CA LEU A 19 13.31 6.85 -19.05
C LEU A 19 14.17 6.50 -17.85
N VAL A 20 15.13 5.58 -17.96
CA VAL A 20 15.98 5.16 -16.85
C VAL A 20 17.41 5.53 -17.14
N GLU A 21 18.04 4.88 -18.12
CA GLU A 21 19.48 5.03 -18.35
C GLU A 21 19.86 6.46 -18.72
N ARG A 22 19.30 6.99 -19.81
CA ARG A 22 19.65 8.31 -20.31
C ARG A 22 19.16 9.43 -19.41
N ASP A 23 17.94 9.32 -18.86
CA ASP A 23 17.38 10.28 -17.91
C ASP A 23 18.20 10.39 -16.61
N ILE A 24 18.61 9.27 -16.00
CA ILE A 24 19.45 9.28 -14.79
C ILE A 24 20.80 9.94 -15.07
N HIS A 25 21.46 9.53 -16.17
CA HIS A 25 22.74 10.13 -16.54
C HIS A 25 22.62 11.64 -16.81
N ALA A 26 21.59 12.06 -17.55
CA ALA A 26 21.32 13.47 -17.82
C ALA A 26 21.08 14.25 -16.52
N PHE A 27 20.22 13.75 -15.63
CA PHE A 27 19.87 14.42 -14.37
C PHE A 27 21.08 14.57 -13.45
N CYS A 28 21.87 13.50 -13.28
CA CYS A 28 23.09 13.54 -12.48
C CYS A 28 24.20 14.41 -13.09
N ALA A 29 24.16 14.65 -14.40
CA ALA A 29 25.06 15.59 -15.09
C ALA A 29 24.50 17.03 -15.16
N ALA A 30 23.23 17.24 -14.74
CA ALA A 30 22.47 18.47 -14.98
C ALA A 30 22.51 18.94 -16.44
N ASP A 31 22.50 17.99 -17.40
CA ASP A 31 22.63 18.26 -18.82
C ASP A 31 21.37 17.87 -19.59
N TRP A 32 20.51 18.86 -19.85
CA TRP A 32 19.29 18.67 -20.63
C TRP A 32 19.54 18.25 -22.08
N SER A 33 20.69 18.59 -22.66
CA SER A 33 20.97 18.30 -24.08
C SER A 33 20.98 16.79 -24.37
N MET A 34 21.28 15.98 -23.35
CA MET A 34 21.26 14.53 -23.41
C MET A 34 19.85 13.94 -23.61
N VAL A 35 18.80 14.63 -23.15
CA VAL A 35 17.40 14.17 -23.21
C VAL A 35 16.50 15.06 -24.07
N ALA A 36 16.99 16.19 -24.57
CA ALA A 36 16.18 17.16 -25.31
C ALA A 36 15.41 16.54 -26.49
N ASN A 37 16.01 15.54 -27.17
CA ASN A 37 15.40 14.86 -28.31
C ASN A 37 14.38 13.77 -27.94
N ASP A 38 14.25 13.43 -26.65
CA ASP A 38 13.34 12.39 -26.15
C ASP A 38 11.91 12.88 -26.01
N PHE A 39 11.66 14.17 -26.17
CA PHE A 39 10.35 14.78 -25.97
C PHE A 39 9.66 15.07 -27.30
N ILE A 40 8.33 15.01 -27.27
CA ILE A 40 7.45 15.60 -28.28
C ILE A 40 6.99 16.93 -27.70
N GLU A 41 7.42 18.03 -28.31
CA GLU A 41 7.06 19.38 -27.84
C GLU A 41 5.60 19.73 -28.15
N GLU A 42 5.10 19.33 -29.32
CA GLU A 42 3.72 19.59 -29.73
C GLU A 42 2.74 18.89 -28.79
N GLY A 43 1.92 19.68 -28.10
CA GLY A 43 0.92 19.16 -27.17
C GLY A 43 1.47 18.61 -25.86
N PHE A 44 2.75 18.86 -25.54
CA PHE A 44 3.35 18.42 -24.29
C PHE A 44 2.61 18.97 -23.06
N MET A 45 2.34 18.10 -22.09
CA MET A 45 1.76 18.50 -20.82
C MET A 45 2.29 17.62 -19.68
N GLY A 46 2.80 18.28 -18.63
CA GLY A 46 3.17 17.64 -17.36
C GLY A 46 2.23 18.06 -16.24
N MET A 47 1.73 17.08 -15.50
CA MET A 47 0.97 17.28 -14.27
C MET A 47 1.83 16.97 -13.04
N ASP A 48 1.67 17.79 -12.01
CA ASP A 48 2.28 17.61 -10.71
C ASP A 48 1.25 17.06 -9.73
N GLY A 49 1.51 15.84 -9.25
CA GLY A 49 0.71 15.18 -8.23
C GLY A 49 0.96 15.68 -6.80
N GLY A 50 2.00 16.48 -6.58
CA GLY A 50 2.29 17.14 -5.30
C GLY A 50 2.58 16.18 -4.13
N LYS A 51 2.99 14.94 -4.42
CA LYS A 51 3.09 13.81 -3.47
C LYS A 51 1.75 13.51 -2.76
N ILE A 52 0.63 13.86 -3.39
CA ILE A 52 -0.72 13.68 -2.87
C ILE A 52 -1.42 12.56 -3.63
N ALA A 53 -2.04 11.64 -2.90
CA ALA A 53 -2.74 10.50 -3.49
C ALA A 53 -4.10 10.88 -4.14
N ASN A 54 -4.71 11.99 -3.72
CA ASN A 54 -5.99 12.47 -4.25
C ASN A 54 -5.80 13.19 -5.60
N PRO A 55 -6.31 12.64 -6.73
CA PRO A 55 -6.17 13.26 -8.05
C PRO A 55 -6.88 14.61 -8.21
N ASP A 56 -7.90 14.90 -7.40
CA ASP A 56 -8.61 16.19 -7.45
C ASP A 56 -7.70 17.39 -7.10
N GLN A 57 -6.55 17.12 -6.47
CA GLN A 57 -5.58 18.14 -6.06
C GLN A 57 -4.40 18.29 -7.01
N TRP A 58 -4.30 17.43 -8.03
CA TRP A 58 -3.22 17.49 -9.00
C TRP A 58 -3.34 18.71 -9.89
N LYS A 59 -2.21 19.25 -10.32
CA LYS A 59 -2.15 20.50 -11.09
C LYS A 59 -1.42 20.31 -12.40
N ILE A 60 -1.89 20.99 -13.43
CA ILE A 60 -1.09 21.19 -14.65
C ILE A 60 -0.02 22.25 -14.31
N SER A 61 1.11 21.79 -13.79
CA SER A 61 2.24 22.66 -13.43
C SER A 61 3.18 22.92 -14.62
N TYR A 62 3.15 22.05 -15.65
CA TYR A 62 4.04 22.13 -16.81
C TYR A 62 3.22 22.10 -18.10
N GLY A 63 2.61 23.24 -18.44
CA GLY A 63 1.81 23.38 -19.66
C GLY A 63 2.62 23.42 -20.97
N SER A 64 3.94 23.34 -20.91
CA SER A 64 4.83 23.26 -22.06
C SER A 64 6.13 22.54 -21.70
N LEU A 65 6.84 22.04 -22.72
CA LEU A 65 8.14 21.39 -22.53
C LEU A 65 9.18 22.36 -21.95
N ALA A 66 9.13 23.63 -22.34
CA ALA A 66 10.05 24.66 -21.82
C ALA A 66 9.90 24.86 -20.30
N LEU A 67 8.66 24.92 -19.80
CA LEU A 67 8.40 25.03 -18.36
C LEU A 67 8.90 23.81 -17.60
N TYR A 68 8.70 22.61 -18.16
CA TYR A 68 9.23 21.39 -17.55
C TYR A 68 10.75 21.36 -17.55
N ARG A 69 11.39 21.68 -18.68
CA ARG A 69 12.86 21.77 -18.81
C ARG A 69 13.46 22.68 -17.74
N ASP A 70 12.90 23.87 -17.59
CA ASP A 70 13.46 24.87 -16.67
C ASP A 70 13.37 24.37 -15.21
N GLU A 71 12.27 23.71 -14.84
CA GLU A 71 12.14 23.08 -13.51
C GLU A 71 13.05 21.86 -13.34
N TRP A 72 13.17 21.01 -14.36
CA TRP A 72 14.06 19.85 -14.36
C TRP A 72 15.51 20.29 -14.16
N LEU A 73 15.96 21.33 -14.88
CA LEU A 73 17.31 21.90 -14.74
C LEU A 73 17.52 22.49 -13.35
N ARG A 74 16.54 23.25 -12.84
CA ARG A 74 16.60 23.80 -11.48
C ARG A 74 16.81 22.70 -10.44
N GLN A 75 16.08 21.59 -10.53
CA GLN A 75 16.22 20.46 -9.61
C GLN A 75 17.57 19.75 -9.78
N ALA A 76 17.99 19.49 -11.02
CA ALA A 76 19.26 18.83 -11.33
C ALA A 76 20.47 19.66 -10.84
N GLU A 77 20.45 20.99 -11.03
CA GLU A 77 21.49 21.89 -10.53
C GLU A 77 21.55 21.93 -9.00
N ILE A 78 20.39 21.92 -8.32
CA ILE A 78 20.36 21.84 -6.85
C ILE A 78 20.94 20.50 -6.39
N PHE A 79 20.56 19.41 -7.06
CA PHE A 79 21.00 18.06 -6.72
C PHE A 79 22.52 17.89 -6.89
N THR A 80 23.06 18.35 -8.01
CA THR A 80 24.50 18.23 -8.36
C THR A 80 25.41 19.11 -7.51
N LYS A 81 24.88 20.16 -6.85
CA LYS A 81 25.63 20.98 -5.88
C LYS A 81 25.86 20.28 -4.54
N ALA A 82 25.12 19.20 -4.23
CA ALA A 82 25.29 18.46 -2.99
C ALA A 82 26.42 17.41 -3.11
N THR A 83 27.19 17.23 -2.04
CA THR A 83 28.22 16.18 -1.95
C THR A 83 27.62 14.91 -1.34
N TRP A 84 27.03 14.05 -2.18
CA TRP A 84 26.44 12.79 -1.74
C TRP A 84 27.49 11.80 -1.23
N VAL A 85 27.11 10.97 -0.25
CA VAL A 85 27.99 9.92 0.29
C VAL A 85 28.14 8.79 -0.72
N GLU A 86 27.03 8.38 -1.33
CA GLU A 86 26.99 7.36 -2.37
C GLU A 86 27.19 7.96 -3.78
N ASP A 87 27.57 7.13 -4.76
CA ASP A 87 27.51 7.51 -6.18
C ASP A 87 26.03 7.72 -6.57
N PRO A 88 25.62 8.94 -6.97
CA PRO A 88 24.23 9.23 -7.29
C PRO A 88 23.70 8.41 -8.47
N VAL A 89 24.51 8.20 -9.50
CA VAL A 89 24.12 7.48 -10.71
C VAL A 89 23.85 6.03 -10.36
N GLU A 90 24.80 5.37 -9.70
CA GLU A 90 24.62 3.97 -9.29
C GLU A 90 23.44 3.80 -8.34
N THR A 91 23.27 4.73 -7.41
CA THR A 91 22.16 4.69 -6.45
C THR A 91 20.82 4.88 -7.17
N PHE A 92 20.66 5.88 -8.03
CA PHE A 92 19.43 6.04 -8.79
C PHE A 92 19.10 4.81 -9.63
N PHE A 93 20.08 4.15 -10.24
CA PHE A 93 19.85 2.88 -10.94
C PHE A 93 19.33 1.77 -10.02
N GLN A 94 19.81 1.70 -8.78
CA GLN A 94 19.36 0.70 -7.80
C GLN A 94 17.94 1.01 -7.31
N LEU A 95 17.64 2.28 -7.04
CA LEU A 95 16.34 2.71 -6.50
C LEU A 95 15.23 2.79 -7.56
N THR A 96 15.59 2.84 -8.86
CA THR A 96 14.62 2.96 -9.95
C THR A 96 14.04 1.60 -10.35
N ASP A 97 12.71 1.48 -10.35
CA ASP A 97 11.97 0.39 -10.98
C ASP A 97 11.14 0.91 -12.17
N LEU A 98 11.37 0.30 -13.34
CA LEU A 98 10.53 0.48 -14.52
C LEU A 98 10.36 -0.87 -15.22
N THR A 99 9.47 -1.70 -14.66
CA THR A 99 9.12 -3.02 -15.21
C THR A 99 7.73 -3.06 -15.85
N GLN A 100 6.91 -2.05 -15.57
CA GLN A 100 5.54 -1.95 -16.05
C GLN A 100 5.47 -0.88 -17.16
N ILE A 101 5.39 -1.36 -18.40
CA ILE A 101 5.22 -0.55 -19.60
C ILE A 101 4.08 -1.16 -20.41
N GLU A 102 2.95 -0.46 -20.46
CA GLU A 102 1.85 -0.78 -21.36
C GLU A 102 2.14 -0.16 -22.72
N ILE A 103 1.93 -0.93 -23.79
CA ILE A 103 2.05 -0.45 -25.17
C ILE A 103 0.76 -0.82 -25.90
N ASN A 104 0.14 0.15 -26.55
CA ASN A 104 -1.02 -0.02 -27.41
C ASN A 104 -0.82 0.79 -28.70
N GLY A 105 -0.44 0.11 -29.78
CA GLY A 105 -0.02 0.74 -31.02
C GLY A 105 1.17 1.67 -30.78
N ASP A 106 1.04 2.92 -31.25
CA ASP A 106 2.07 3.95 -31.10
C ASP A 106 1.97 4.75 -29.79
N CYS A 107 1.21 4.24 -28.80
CA CYS A 107 1.07 4.85 -27.47
C CYS A 107 1.62 3.92 -26.40
N ALA A 108 2.24 4.48 -25.38
CA ALA A 108 2.68 3.72 -24.22
C ALA A 108 2.49 4.49 -22.91
N LEU A 109 2.23 3.74 -21.83
CA LEU A 109 2.19 4.23 -20.46
C LEU A 109 3.27 3.51 -19.65
N ALA A 110 4.26 4.26 -19.18
CA ALA A 110 5.40 3.74 -18.44
C ALA A 110 5.33 4.16 -16.96
N HIS A 111 5.38 3.18 -16.05
CA HIS A 111 5.28 3.41 -14.61
C HIS A 111 6.67 3.39 -13.97
N LYS A 112 7.32 4.55 -13.92
CA LYS A 112 8.66 4.70 -13.30
C LYS A 112 8.51 4.98 -11.82
N LYS A 113 9.17 4.20 -10.97
CA LYS A 113 9.14 4.32 -9.51
C LYS A 113 10.54 4.50 -8.95
N PHE A 114 10.64 5.25 -7.88
CA PHE A 114 11.83 5.37 -7.04
C PHE A 114 11.45 4.96 -5.61
N ASP A 115 12.26 4.10 -5.01
CA ASP A 115 12.05 3.65 -3.63
C ASP A 115 13.38 3.48 -2.90
N GLY A 116 13.64 4.35 -1.93
CA GLY A 116 14.81 4.28 -1.07
C GLY A 116 15.23 5.65 -0.57
N TYR A 117 16.53 5.84 -0.38
CA TYR A 117 17.10 7.10 0.08
C TYR A 117 18.54 7.30 -0.42
N LEU A 118 18.99 8.55 -0.42
CA LEU A 118 20.40 8.96 -0.52
C LEU A 118 20.85 9.54 0.82
N THR A 119 22.15 9.47 1.11
CA THR A 119 22.73 10.08 2.30
C THR A 119 23.41 11.39 1.92
N ALA A 120 22.90 12.50 2.46
CA ALA A 120 23.49 13.83 2.32
C ALA A 120 24.81 13.94 3.13
N PRO A 121 25.69 14.91 2.83
CA PRO A 121 27.00 14.98 3.49
C PRO A 121 26.93 15.26 5.00
N ASN A 122 25.80 15.78 5.49
CA ASN A 122 25.50 15.95 6.91
C ASN A 122 25.02 14.65 7.61
N GLY A 123 24.94 13.53 6.88
CA GLY A 123 24.42 12.25 7.37
C GLY A 123 22.90 12.10 7.32
N GLU A 124 22.18 13.10 6.82
CA GLU A 124 20.72 13.06 6.69
C GLU A 124 20.30 12.16 5.53
N LYS A 125 19.24 11.36 5.75
CA LYS A 125 18.65 10.52 4.69
C LYS A 125 17.62 11.32 3.90
N VAL A 126 17.92 11.59 2.64
CA VAL A 126 16.97 12.18 1.68
C VAL A 126 16.15 11.04 1.08
N ILE A 127 14.88 10.94 1.49
CA ILE A 127 14.00 9.86 1.05
C ILE A 127 13.53 10.11 -0.39
N LEU A 128 13.67 9.09 -1.23
CA LEU A 128 13.31 9.06 -2.64
C LEU A 128 12.23 7.99 -2.85
N ASN A 129 10.99 8.34 -2.52
CA ASN A 129 9.82 7.48 -2.55
C ASN A 129 8.68 8.16 -3.31
N TRP A 130 8.80 8.14 -4.63
CA TRP A 130 7.86 8.75 -5.55
C TRP A 130 7.79 7.96 -6.85
N GLN A 131 6.75 8.20 -7.64
CA GLN A 131 6.58 7.58 -8.94
C GLN A 131 6.09 8.59 -9.97
N THR A 132 6.20 8.22 -11.24
CA THR A 132 5.73 9.00 -12.39
C THR A 132 5.09 8.08 -13.41
N LEU A 133 3.96 8.51 -13.95
CA LEU A 133 3.30 7.92 -15.10
C LEU A 133 3.74 8.69 -16.34
N TYR A 134 4.64 8.12 -17.13
CA TYR A 134 5.07 8.72 -18.39
C TYR A 134 4.16 8.29 -19.53
N GLN A 135 3.65 9.27 -20.25
CA GLN A 135 2.93 9.07 -21.49
C GLN A 135 3.95 9.16 -22.63
N CYS A 136 4.05 8.10 -23.41
CA CYS A 136 4.98 8.03 -24.53
C CYS A 136 4.23 7.81 -25.85
N ARG A 137 4.79 8.34 -26.93
CA ARG A 137 4.32 8.08 -28.29
C ARG A 137 5.49 7.71 -29.19
N LYS A 138 5.23 6.83 -30.16
CA LYS A 138 6.22 6.43 -31.16
C LYS A 138 6.19 7.41 -32.35
N GLN A 139 7.34 7.94 -32.73
CA GLN A 139 7.55 8.77 -33.92
C GLN A 139 8.66 8.16 -34.78
N LYS A 140 8.33 7.72 -36.01
CA LYS A 140 9.31 7.15 -36.97
C LYS A 140 10.25 6.14 -36.30
N ASP A 141 9.66 5.16 -35.63
CA ASP A 141 10.34 4.08 -34.89
C ASP A 141 11.11 4.48 -33.62
N THR A 142 10.92 5.70 -33.13
CA THR A 142 11.51 6.17 -31.88
C THR A 142 10.43 6.54 -30.87
N TRP A 143 10.43 5.88 -29.71
CA TRP A 143 9.61 6.26 -28.56
C TRP A 143 10.09 7.59 -27.97
N LYS A 144 9.13 8.45 -27.68
CA LYS A 144 9.34 9.77 -27.08
C LYS A 144 8.30 10.05 -26.00
N ILE A 145 8.65 10.92 -25.07
CA ILE A 145 7.79 11.42 -23.99
C ILE A 145 6.88 12.50 -24.56
N SER A 146 5.56 12.29 -24.48
CA SER A 146 4.55 13.30 -24.86
C SER A 146 3.94 14.02 -23.65
N GLY A 147 4.15 13.50 -22.45
CA GLY A 147 3.62 14.08 -21.22
C GLY A 147 3.86 13.18 -20.02
N PHE A 148 3.49 13.65 -18.84
CA PHE A 148 3.62 12.84 -17.63
C PHE A 148 2.67 13.29 -16.53
N ILE A 149 2.41 12.41 -15.57
CA ILE A 149 1.89 12.74 -14.24
C ILE A 149 2.95 12.32 -13.22
N GLY A 150 3.59 13.32 -12.62
CA GLY A 150 4.82 13.14 -11.85
C GLY A 150 4.65 13.55 -10.40
N TYR A 151 5.70 13.35 -9.62
CA TYR A 151 5.70 13.63 -8.18
C TYR A 151 4.55 12.92 -7.45
N LEU A 152 4.13 11.75 -7.95
CA LEU A 152 3.12 10.94 -7.28
C LEU A 152 3.76 10.25 -6.07
N PRO A 153 3.04 10.09 -4.94
CA PRO A 153 3.56 9.30 -3.83
C PRO A 153 3.83 7.85 -4.28
N TYR A 154 4.85 7.20 -3.72
CA TYR A 154 5.08 5.78 -3.93
C TYR A 154 5.09 5.02 -2.59
N PRO A 155 4.16 4.07 -2.38
CA PRO A 155 3.03 3.73 -3.27
C PRO A 155 2.02 4.87 -3.46
N LEU A 156 1.34 4.88 -4.62
CA LEU A 156 0.24 5.80 -4.99
C LEU A 156 -1.07 5.09 -4.72
N GLY A 157 -2.03 5.82 -4.15
CA GLY A 157 -3.11 5.19 -3.39
C GLY A 157 -2.72 5.10 -1.91
N ASP A 158 -3.65 4.67 -1.08
CA ASP A 158 -3.57 4.87 0.36
C ASP A 158 -2.27 4.30 0.96
N GLN A 159 -1.34 5.18 1.36
CA GLN A 159 -0.18 4.84 2.19
C GLN A 159 -0.62 4.58 3.63
N LYS A 160 -1.51 3.59 3.77
CA LYS A 160 -1.91 2.98 5.04
C LYS A 160 -1.70 1.46 5.04
N MET A 161 -0.61 1.03 4.42
CA MET A 161 0.15 -0.10 4.97
C MET A 161 0.88 0.44 6.20
N ASN A 162 0.29 0.50 7.40
CA ASN A 162 0.23 -0.68 8.24
C ASN A 162 -0.63 -0.50 9.51
N LEU A 163 -1.78 0.16 9.44
CA LEU A 163 -2.80 -0.03 10.49
C LEU A 163 -4.19 0.01 9.87
N LYS A 164 -4.74 -1.18 9.55
CA LYS A 164 -6.18 -1.38 9.29
C LYS A 164 -7.06 -0.89 10.44
N LYS A 165 -6.45 -0.77 11.61
CA LYS A 165 -7.04 -0.30 12.87
C LYS A 165 -5.96 0.30 13.74
N ARG A 166 -6.20 1.51 14.29
CA ARG A 166 -5.30 2.15 15.28
C ARG A 166 -6.05 2.51 16.54
N VAL A 167 -5.37 2.43 17.68
CA VAL A 167 -5.88 2.95 18.96
C VAL A 167 -5.51 4.44 19.04
N PRO A 168 -6.47 5.38 19.12
CA PRO A 168 -6.19 6.79 19.26
C PRO A 168 -5.35 7.11 20.51
N ALA A 169 -4.48 8.11 20.40
CA ALA A 169 -3.64 8.54 21.51
C ALA A 169 -4.49 8.95 22.73
N GLY A 170 -4.11 8.47 23.92
CA GLY A 170 -4.82 8.76 25.16
C GLY A 170 -6.01 7.84 25.46
N ALA A 171 -6.37 6.94 24.56
CA ALA A 171 -7.36 5.91 24.85
C ALA A 171 -6.89 5.00 25.99
N LYS A 172 -7.75 4.77 26.98
CA LYS A 172 -7.49 3.95 28.17
C LYS A 172 -8.69 3.06 28.46
N GLN A 173 -8.45 2.04 29.28
CA GLN A 173 -9.44 1.03 29.61
C GLN A 173 -9.49 0.79 31.14
N HIS A 174 -10.63 0.34 31.65
CA HIS A 174 -10.78 -0.02 33.06
C HIS A 174 -9.95 -1.27 33.42
N ALA A 175 -9.51 -1.39 34.69
CA ALA A 175 -8.58 -2.43 35.13
C ALA A 175 -9.12 -3.87 35.01
N THR A 176 -10.43 -4.04 34.92
CA THR A 176 -11.12 -5.35 34.81
C THR A 176 -11.50 -5.70 33.37
N ALA A 177 -10.99 -4.99 32.37
CA ALA A 177 -11.36 -5.23 30.99
C ALA A 177 -10.77 -6.54 30.46
N GLY A 178 -11.58 -7.25 29.66
CA GLY A 178 -11.09 -8.39 28.89
C GLY A 178 -10.19 -7.98 27.72
N PRO A 179 -9.74 -8.94 26.91
CA PRO A 179 -8.82 -8.72 25.78
C PRO A 179 -9.52 -8.00 24.60
N TYR A 180 -9.67 -6.67 24.67
CA TYR A 180 -10.21 -5.84 23.60
C TYR A 180 -9.68 -4.39 23.68
N SER A 181 -9.72 -3.65 22.56
CA SER A 181 -9.39 -2.23 22.54
C SER A 181 -10.60 -1.38 22.93
N PRO A 182 -10.46 -0.28 23.71
CA PRO A 182 -11.58 0.61 24.07
C PRO A 182 -12.16 1.38 22.87
N VAL A 183 -11.32 1.72 21.90
CA VAL A 183 -11.67 2.44 20.68
C VAL A 183 -10.67 2.08 19.59
N LEU A 184 -11.14 2.02 18.35
CA LEU A 184 -10.32 1.90 17.16
C LEU A 184 -10.77 2.89 16.09
N GLU A 185 -9.81 3.54 15.45
CA GLU A 185 -10.01 4.23 14.18
C GLU A 185 -9.67 3.26 13.04
N ILE A 186 -10.60 3.15 12.09
CA ILE A 186 -10.58 2.15 11.02
C ILE A 186 -10.55 2.86 9.68
N GLU A 187 -9.63 2.46 8.81
CA GLU A 187 -9.51 2.96 7.45
C GLU A 187 -9.56 1.77 6.51
N ALA A 188 -10.53 1.74 5.61
CA ALA A 188 -10.92 0.54 4.90
C ALA A 188 -11.42 0.83 3.49
N ASN A 189 -10.97 0.04 2.53
CA ASN A 189 -11.49 0.06 1.16
C ASN A 189 -12.66 -0.91 1.01
N LYS A 190 -12.67 -1.98 1.80
CA LYS A 190 -13.71 -3.00 1.79
C LYS A 190 -14.10 -3.40 3.21
N LEU A 191 -15.40 -3.41 3.48
CA LEU A 191 -15.98 -4.00 4.68
C LEU A 191 -16.28 -5.49 4.44
N VAL A 192 -15.89 -6.33 5.39
CA VAL A 192 -16.19 -7.77 5.42
C VAL A 192 -16.93 -8.07 6.72
N VAL A 193 -18.11 -8.65 6.60
CA VAL A 193 -18.92 -9.08 7.75
C VAL A 193 -19.20 -10.57 7.60
N ILE A 194 -18.96 -11.33 8.68
CA ILE A 194 -19.33 -12.75 8.73
C ILE A 194 -20.48 -12.90 9.70
N SER A 195 -21.43 -13.78 9.36
CA SER A 195 -22.51 -14.17 10.27
C SER A 195 -21.95 -14.83 11.54
N GLY A 196 -22.77 -14.88 12.59
CA GLY A 196 -22.47 -15.63 13.81
C GLY A 196 -21.97 -17.04 13.48
N GLN A 197 -20.76 -17.34 13.96
CA GLN A 197 -20.18 -18.68 13.92
C GLN A 197 -20.36 -19.31 15.29
N ALA A 198 -20.55 -20.62 15.29
CA ALA A 198 -20.62 -21.46 16.47
C ALA A 198 -19.75 -22.70 16.28
N ALA A 199 -19.70 -23.55 17.30
CA ALA A 199 -18.91 -24.78 17.32
C ALA A 199 -19.57 -25.90 16.49
N LEU A 200 -19.81 -25.67 15.21
CA LEU A 200 -20.37 -26.63 14.26
C LEU A 200 -19.31 -27.18 13.30
N ASP A 201 -19.41 -28.46 12.98
CA ASP A 201 -18.73 -29.04 11.83
C ASP A 201 -19.52 -28.83 10.52
N MET A 202 -18.96 -29.29 9.39
CA MET A 202 -19.61 -29.17 8.07
C MET A 202 -20.88 -30.01 7.92
N HIS A 203 -21.14 -30.94 8.83
CA HIS A 203 -22.35 -31.77 8.87
C HIS A 203 -23.44 -31.18 9.78
N GLY A 204 -23.14 -30.08 10.48
CA GLY A 204 -24.06 -29.45 11.43
C GLY A 204 -24.05 -30.09 12.82
N THR A 205 -23.01 -30.86 13.16
CA THR A 205 -22.85 -31.44 14.50
C THR A 205 -22.11 -30.46 15.41
N VAL A 206 -22.57 -30.33 16.66
CA VAL A 206 -21.88 -29.53 17.68
C VAL A 206 -20.59 -30.24 18.10
N VAL A 207 -19.45 -29.54 18.00
CA VAL A 207 -18.12 -30.03 18.37
C VAL A 207 -17.70 -29.43 19.70
N GLY A 208 -17.33 -30.29 20.65
CA GLY A 208 -16.89 -29.86 21.98
C GLY A 208 -18.02 -29.76 23.00
N SER A 209 -17.66 -30.04 24.24
CA SER A 209 -18.55 -30.09 25.41
C SER A 209 -18.23 -29.01 26.45
N THR A 210 -17.05 -28.40 26.35
CA THR A 210 -16.60 -27.32 27.24
C THR A 210 -16.57 -25.96 26.51
N ILE A 211 -16.55 -24.86 27.28
CA ILE A 211 -16.45 -23.52 26.69
C ILE A 211 -15.16 -23.36 25.90
N GLU A 212 -14.05 -23.94 26.35
CA GLU A 212 -12.75 -23.83 25.68
C GLU A 212 -12.77 -24.51 24.32
N GLU A 213 -13.28 -25.75 24.26
CA GLU A 213 -13.41 -26.52 23.01
C GLU A 213 -14.32 -25.80 22.02
N GLN A 214 -15.48 -25.34 22.48
CA GLN A 214 -16.43 -24.65 21.61
C GLN A 214 -15.92 -23.28 21.15
N THR A 215 -15.17 -22.56 21.99
CA THR A 215 -14.55 -21.28 21.60
C THR A 215 -13.49 -21.47 20.53
N GLU A 216 -12.63 -22.49 20.66
CA GLU A 216 -11.60 -22.83 19.69
C GLU A 216 -12.21 -23.15 18.31
N VAL A 217 -13.21 -24.04 18.28
CA VAL A 217 -13.90 -24.41 17.02
C VAL A 217 -14.61 -23.22 16.42
N THR A 218 -15.28 -22.40 17.25
CA THR A 218 -15.98 -21.20 16.78
C THR A 218 -15.02 -20.21 16.12
N LEU A 219 -13.86 -19.95 16.73
CA LEU A 219 -12.85 -19.04 16.17
C LEU A 219 -12.18 -19.63 14.93
N GLU A 220 -11.92 -20.93 14.87
CA GLU A 220 -11.44 -21.58 13.64
C GLU A 220 -12.46 -21.51 12.49
N ASN A 221 -13.76 -21.58 12.81
CA ASN A 221 -14.81 -21.33 11.82
C ASN A 221 -14.83 -19.87 11.34
N CYS A 222 -14.69 -18.89 12.25
CA CYS A 222 -14.51 -17.47 11.88
C CYS A 222 -13.33 -17.28 10.94
N LYS A 223 -12.18 -17.90 11.25
CA LYS A 223 -10.95 -17.82 10.44
C LYS A 223 -11.17 -18.32 9.03
N LYS A 224 -11.84 -19.46 8.85
CA LYS A 224 -12.16 -20.02 7.52
C LYS A 224 -13.02 -19.05 6.70
N GLN A 225 -14.05 -18.46 7.31
CA GLN A 225 -14.93 -17.51 6.62
C GLN A 225 -14.19 -16.21 6.25
N LEU A 226 -13.39 -15.66 7.16
CA LEU A 226 -12.55 -14.49 6.89
C LEU A 226 -11.59 -14.75 5.73
N ALA A 227 -10.96 -15.93 5.68
CA ALA A 227 -10.02 -16.30 4.63
C ALA A 227 -10.68 -16.32 3.23
N MET A 228 -11.97 -16.70 3.12
CA MET A 228 -12.71 -16.66 1.85
C MET A 228 -12.90 -15.23 1.32
N ALA A 229 -12.89 -14.23 2.21
CA ALA A 229 -12.91 -12.82 1.84
C ALA A 229 -11.51 -12.20 1.72
N GLY A 230 -10.46 -13.02 1.88
CA GLY A 230 -9.07 -12.58 1.88
C GLY A 230 -8.62 -11.89 3.17
N CYS A 231 -9.36 -12.06 4.28
CA CYS A 231 -9.06 -11.48 5.59
C CYS A 231 -8.47 -12.51 6.57
N ASP A 232 -7.82 -12.03 7.62
CA ASP A 232 -7.43 -12.80 8.81
C ASP A 232 -7.85 -12.09 10.11
N PHE A 233 -7.40 -12.57 11.28
CA PHE A 233 -7.76 -11.94 12.57
C PHE A 233 -7.10 -10.57 12.82
N ALA A 234 -6.01 -10.25 12.13
CA ALA A 234 -5.44 -8.90 12.17
C ALA A 234 -6.36 -7.89 11.45
N ASP A 235 -7.23 -8.36 10.57
CA ASP A 235 -8.17 -7.54 9.81
C ASP A 235 -9.48 -7.26 10.57
N VAL A 236 -9.76 -8.03 11.64
CA VAL A 236 -10.98 -7.87 12.45
C VAL A 236 -10.88 -6.65 13.34
N PHE A 237 -11.86 -5.75 13.23
CA PHE A 237 -11.94 -4.54 14.05
C PHE A 237 -13.07 -4.55 15.07
N LYS A 238 -14.16 -5.28 14.83
CA LYS A 238 -15.28 -5.44 15.79
C LYS A 238 -15.64 -6.91 15.94
N VAL A 239 -15.89 -7.29 17.19
CA VAL A 239 -16.43 -8.60 17.55
C VAL A 239 -17.65 -8.43 18.45
N ASN A 240 -18.70 -9.20 18.18
CA ASN A 240 -19.79 -9.46 19.14
C ASN A 240 -19.69 -10.91 19.60
N VAL A 241 -19.73 -11.08 20.93
CA VAL A 241 -19.67 -12.39 21.58
C VAL A 241 -20.97 -12.61 22.34
N TYR A 242 -21.58 -13.75 22.09
CA TYR A 242 -22.79 -14.20 22.77
C TYR A 242 -22.44 -15.44 23.58
N LEU A 243 -22.47 -15.34 24.91
CA LEU A 243 -22.19 -16.45 25.82
C LEU A 243 -23.49 -16.99 26.41
N LYS A 244 -23.56 -18.30 26.63
CA LYS A 244 -24.69 -18.92 27.33
C LYS A 244 -24.69 -18.60 28.83
N ASP A 245 -23.51 -18.60 29.45
CA ASP A 245 -23.30 -18.33 30.87
C ASP A 245 -22.04 -17.45 31.05
N LEU A 246 -22.16 -16.34 31.77
CA LEU A 246 -21.02 -15.47 32.09
C LEU A 246 -20.08 -16.06 33.13
N ALA A 247 -20.45 -17.13 33.84
CA ALA A 247 -19.53 -17.87 34.69
C ALA A 247 -18.32 -18.42 33.90
N ASP A 248 -18.49 -18.67 32.60
CA ASP A 248 -17.42 -19.14 31.70
C ASP A 248 -16.51 -18.02 31.19
N TRP A 249 -16.78 -16.76 31.53
CA TRP A 249 -16.06 -15.58 31.03
C TRP A 249 -14.52 -15.66 31.15
N PRO A 250 -13.93 -16.07 32.28
CA PRO A 250 -12.48 -16.15 32.39
C PRO A 250 -11.88 -17.18 31.42
N ARG A 251 -12.50 -18.36 31.32
CA ARG A 251 -12.06 -19.49 30.48
C ARG A 251 -12.20 -19.17 29.00
N PHE A 252 -13.31 -18.53 28.61
CA PHE A 252 -13.50 -18.00 27.26
C PHE A 252 -12.40 -17.01 26.86
N ASN A 253 -12.08 -16.04 27.74
CA ASN A 253 -11.09 -15.00 27.42
C ASN A 253 -9.68 -15.56 27.23
N GLU A 254 -9.32 -16.62 27.96
CA GLU A 254 -8.02 -17.30 27.80
C GLU A 254 -7.85 -17.83 26.38
N VAL A 255 -8.86 -18.51 25.85
CA VAL A 255 -8.85 -19.01 24.47
C VAL A 255 -8.88 -17.86 23.47
N TYR A 256 -9.82 -16.92 23.65
CA TYR A 256 -10.04 -15.78 22.75
C TYR A 256 -8.77 -14.94 22.54
N ALA A 257 -8.02 -14.66 23.61
CA ALA A 257 -6.84 -13.81 23.56
C ALA A 257 -5.72 -14.38 22.65
N ARG A 258 -5.72 -15.68 22.37
CA ARG A 258 -4.72 -16.35 21.51
C ARG A 258 -4.92 -16.07 20.01
N PHE A 259 -6.14 -15.73 19.61
CA PHE A 259 -6.49 -15.55 18.20
C PHE A 259 -6.33 -14.12 17.70
N PHE A 260 -6.49 -13.13 18.58
CA PHE A 260 -6.51 -11.72 18.17
C PHE A 260 -5.21 -11.00 18.53
N PRO A 261 -4.41 -10.59 17.52
CA PRO A 261 -3.21 -9.78 17.76
C PRO A 261 -3.57 -8.34 18.17
N GLU A 262 -2.59 -7.63 18.72
CA GLU A 262 -2.72 -6.19 18.99
C GLU A 262 -2.59 -5.36 17.67
N PRO A 263 -3.31 -4.24 17.53
CA PRO A 263 -4.38 -3.77 18.43
C PRO A 263 -5.60 -4.69 18.34
N ARG A 264 -6.08 -5.19 19.48
CA ARG A 264 -7.23 -6.11 19.53
C ARG A 264 -8.51 -5.42 19.01
N PRO A 265 -9.48 -6.14 18.44
CA PRO A 265 -10.75 -5.53 18.02
C PRO A 265 -11.48 -4.87 19.20
N VAL A 266 -12.33 -3.88 18.92
CA VAL A 266 -13.37 -3.47 19.86
C VAL A 266 -14.34 -4.65 20.04
N ARG A 267 -14.83 -4.86 21.26
CA ARG A 267 -15.62 -6.05 21.59
C ARG A 267 -16.82 -5.69 22.44
N THR A 268 -17.94 -6.35 22.13
CA THR A 268 -19.12 -6.40 23.01
C THR A 268 -19.38 -7.84 23.35
N ALA A 269 -19.70 -8.13 24.60
CA ALA A 269 -20.09 -9.47 25.02
C ALA A 269 -21.32 -9.41 25.92
N VAL A 270 -22.24 -10.35 25.71
CA VAL A 270 -23.48 -10.45 26.49
C VAL A 270 -23.80 -11.91 26.79
N GLN A 271 -24.58 -12.12 27.85
CA GLN A 271 -25.23 -13.40 28.10
C GLN A 271 -26.55 -13.48 27.33
N THR A 272 -26.82 -14.59 26.66
CA THR A 272 -28.10 -14.82 25.95
C THR A 272 -28.39 -16.32 25.81
N PRO A 273 -29.66 -16.73 25.69
CA PRO A 273 -29.99 -18.04 25.15
C PRO A 273 -29.34 -18.21 23.76
N LEU A 274 -28.77 -19.39 23.52
CA LEU A 274 -28.18 -19.80 22.24
C LEU A 274 -28.91 -21.02 21.69
N LEU A 275 -28.81 -21.25 20.39
CA LEU A 275 -29.34 -22.44 19.73
C LEU A 275 -28.56 -23.70 20.16
N MET A 276 -29.21 -24.86 20.04
CA MET A 276 -28.59 -26.17 20.30
C MET A 276 -27.89 -26.21 21.68
N THR A 277 -26.78 -26.94 21.77
CA THR A 277 -25.90 -27.00 22.95
C THR A 277 -24.73 -26.03 22.84
N PHE A 278 -24.90 -24.91 22.12
CA PHE A 278 -23.86 -23.89 22.04
C PHE A 278 -23.64 -23.21 23.39
N LEU A 279 -22.38 -23.00 23.72
CA LEU A 279 -21.91 -22.24 24.87
C LEU A 279 -21.46 -20.84 24.45
N VAL A 280 -21.07 -20.67 23.17
CA VAL A 280 -20.63 -19.42 22.58
C VAL A 280 -21.03 -19.31 21.11
N GLU A 281 -21.36 -18.09 20.69
CA GLU A 281 -21.49 -17.69 19.29
C GLU A 281 -20.75 -16.36 19.06
N ILE A 282 -20.03 -16.24 17.95
CA ILE A 282 -19.17 -15.08 17.66
C ILE A 282 -19.41 -14.59 16.23
N GLU A 283 -19.64 -13.30 16.06
CA GLU A 283 -19.55 -12.63 14.75
C GLU A 283 -18.36 -11.67 14.71
N CYS A 284 -17.78 -11.52 13.51
CA CYS A 284 -16.64 -10.66 13.27
C CYS A 284 -16.92 -9.68 12.14
N TRP A 285 -16.46 -8.44 12.32
CA TRP A 285 -16.43 -7.42 11.29
C TRP A 285 -14.96 -7.08 11.03
N ALA A 286 -14.56 -7.19 9.78
CA ALA A 286 -13.19 -7.01 9.31
C ALA A 286 -13.13 -6.01 8.16
N VAL A 287 -11.92 -5.52 7.89
CA VAL A 287 -11.65 -4.59 6.79
C VAL A 287 -10.48 -5.05 5.94
N LYS A 288 -10.55 -4.73 4.64
CA LYS A 288 -9.46 -4.92 3.69
C LYS A 288 -9.05 -3.60 3.04
#